data_AF-A0A6S6QWR1-F1
#
_entry.id   AF-A0A6S6QWR1-F1
#
_cell.length_a   1.000
_cell.length_b   1.000
_cell.length_c   1.000
_cell.angle_alpha   90.00
_cell.angle_beta   90.00
_cell.angle_gamma   90.00
#
_symmetry.space_group_name_H-M   'P 1'
#
loop_
_entity.id
_entity.type
_entity.pdbx_description
1 polymer ?
#
loop_
_entity_poly.entity_id
_entity_poly.type
_entity_poly.pdbx_seq_one_letter_code
_entity_poly.pdbx_strand_id
1 'polypeptide(L)'
;MDGMKKYPDFDLRMERSDYNDFNNFYSKLENKKDIFYMYFTAGLLHWVKKSLSFVPESVNVVLIGAGLGEEEKEWICENYEYPYHNFNKWYSDHYVWEVLFLINEYSFGWIDIDCFIFNPDYFKKITQIDKQTGINTLFSYKDVEFGNHISDTFFLFINIDVLHTIWEQIQVSPVASKPDQPDDGSLGLLKVIQEDENEIIKKVMSSDENGYALTPKWNNTMTRLKFYDSTIVYQLTLIALGYEIKNINEFCNEKQSKQAMHIGASSYYRIIDTNKPAFLKQYRMTAIINGLIHQQFVNSLPKEYKLRGRLIRNDFIKTGLNEEERKEFLYRMRDDLNIEHQAFERLINE
;
A
#
# COMPACT_ATOMS: atom_id res chain seq x y z
N MET A 1 20.97 -7.46 28.42
CA MET A 1 19.87 -6.56 28.00
C MET A 1 20.30 -5.10 28.19
N ASP A 2 21.47 -4.75 27.66
CA ASP A 2 21.99 -3.37 27.70
C ASP A 2 22.35 -3.00 26.27
N GLY A 3 21.70 -1.96 25.75
CA GLY A 3 21.84 -1.53 24.35
C GLY A 3 20.53 -1.49 23.55
N MET A 4 19.37 -1.26 24.18
CA MET A 4 18.23 -0.74 23.40
C MET A 4 18.70 0.57 22.77
N LYS A 5 18.96 0.54 21.45
CA LYS A 5 19.05 1.77 20.65
C LYS A 5 17.84 2.61 21.05
N LYS A 6 18.07 3.87 21.46
CA LYS A 6 16.97 4.81 21.69
C LYS A 6 16.30 5.02 20.34
N TYR A 7 15.26 4.26 20.08
CA TYR A 7 14.38 4.49 18.95
C TYR A 7 13.77 5.88 19.08
N PRO A 8 13.38 6.51 17.96
CA PRO A 8 12.59 7.73 17.99
C PRO A 8 11.42 7.62 18.97
N ASP A 9 11.20 8.67 19.76
CA ASP A 9 9.97 8.80 20.54
C ASP A 9 8.86 9.26 19.58
N PHE A 10 8.47 8.38 18.66
CA PHE A 10 7.28 8.63 17.87
C PHE A 10 6.10 8.71 18.84
N ASP A 11 5.27 9.74 18.68
CA ASP A 11 3.94 9.76 19.29
C ASP A 11 3.13 8.63 18.65
N LEU A 12 3.29 7.42 19.21
CA LEU A 12 2.63 6.22 18.74
C LEU A 12 1.14 6.42 18.91
N ARG A 13 0.47 6.62 17.79
CA ARG A 13 -0.99 6.69 17.73
C ARG A 13 -1.64 5.32 17.86
N MET A 14 -0.88 4.26 17.65
CA MET A 14 -1.26 2.90 18.04
C MET A 14 -1.15 2.75 19.56
N GLU A 15 -2.07 1.99 20.17
CA GLU A 15 -2.00 1.76 21.59
C GLU A 15 -0.76 0.94 21.95
N ARG A 16 -0.12 1.31 23.07
CA ARG A 16 1.12 0.68 23.51
C ARG A 16 0.99 -0.84 23.71
N SER A 17 -0.18 -1.33 24.11
CA SER A 17 -0.46 -2.77 24.21
C SER A 17 -0.43 -3.45 22.84
N ASP A 18 -1.14 -2.89 21.85
CA ASP A 18 -1.17 -3.44 20.50
C ASP A 18 0.22 -3.39 19.82
N TYR A 19 0.99 -2.32 20.05
CA TYR A 19 2.40 -2.24 19.65
C TYR A 19 3.25 -3.35 20.27
N ASN A 20 3.16 -3.54 21.60
CA ASN A 20 3.93 -4.56 22.31
C ASN A 20 3.54 -5.97 21.86
N ASP A 21 2.26 -6.20 21.58
CA ASP A 21 1.75 -7.48 21.10
C ASP A 21 2.28 -7.79 19.68
N PHE A 22 2.29 -6.80 18.78
CA PHE A 22 2.90 -6.96 17.46
C PHE A 22 4.42 -7.15 17.53
N ASN A 23 5.11 -6.43 18.41
CA ASN A 23 6.55 -6.62 18.65
C ASN A 23 6.87 -8.03 19.16
N ASN A 24 6.06 -8.54 20.10
CA ASN A 24 6.17 -9.92 20.57
C ASN A 24 5.92 -10.93 19.44
N PHE A 25 4.93 -10.69 18.59
CA PHE A 25 4.69 -11.51 17.40
C PHE A 25 5.91 -11.52 16.48
N TYR A 26 6.43 -10.34 16.11
CA TYR A 26 7.61 -10.21 15.25
C TYR A 26 8.84 -10.94 15.82
N SER A 27 9.07 -10.84 17.13
CA SER A 27 10.20 -11.50 17.80
C SER A 27 10.17 -13.03 17.67
N LYS A 28 9.00 -13.63 17.43
CA LYS A 28 8.78 -15.07 17.29
C LYS A 28 8.80 -15.57 15.85
N LEU A 29 8.88 -14.68 14.85
CA LEU A 29 8.99 -15.08 13.45
C LEU A 29 10.29 -15.87 13.24
N GLU A 30 10.17 -17.06 12.63
CA GLU A 30 11.32 -17.93 12.34
C GLU A 30 12.24 -17.32 11.29
N ASN A 31 11.67 -16.67 10.28
CA ASN A 31 12.39 -15.97 9.23
C ASN A 31 11.99 -14.49 9.17
N LYS A 32 12.90 -13.60 9.57
CA LYS A 32 12.70 -12.14 9.54
C LYS A 32 13.24 -11.46 8.27
N LYS A 33 13.87 -12.19 7.36
CA LYS A 33 14.47 -11.63 6.14
C LYS A 33 13.49 -11.69 4.98
N ASP A 34 13.56 -10.66 4.12
CA ASP A 34 12.80 -10.58 2.87
C ASP A 34 11.29 -10.80 3.06
N ILE A 35 10.76 -10.37 4.23
CA ILE A 35 9.32 -10.45 4.52
C ILE A 35 8.58 -9.52 3.58
N PHE A 36 7.48 -9.98 2.98
CA PHE A 36 6.45 -9.13 2.40
C PHE A 36 5.25 -9.07 3.34
N TYR A 37 4.96 -7.89 3.87
CA TYR A 37 3.76 -7.66 4.66
C TYR A 37 2.56 -7.40 3.74
N MET A 38 1.45 -8.08 4.03
CA MET A 38 0.17 -7.85 3.38
C MET A 38 -0.86 -7.45 4.44
N TYR A 39 -1.30 -6.19 4.38
CA TYR A 39 -2.21 -5.61 5.36
C TYR A 39 -3.66 -5.58 4.88
N PHE A 40 -4.61 -5.91 5.76
CA PHE A 40 -6.03 -5.82 5.45
C PHE A 40 -6.93 -5.63 6.67
N THR A 41 -8.17 -5.23 6.39
CA THR A 41 -9.22 -4.99 7.40
C THR A 41 -10.44 -5.87 7.12
N ALA A 42 -11.40 -5.85 8.04
CA ALA A 42 -12.59 -6.70 7.98
C ALA A 42 -13.36 -6.56 6.67
N GLY A 43 -13.76 -7.69 6.09
CA GLY A 43 -14.53 -7.74 4.86
C GLY A 43 -13.73 -7.79 3.56
N LEU A 44 -12.41 -7.98 3.63
CA LEU A 44 -11.51 -7.97 2.49
C LEU A 44 -10.83 -9.33 2.22
N LEU A 45 -11.26 -10.42 2.86
CA LEU A 45 -10.65 -11.74 2.69
C LEU A 45 -10.69 -12.26 1.23
N HIS A 46 -11.69 -11.86 0.43
CA HIS A 46 -11.71 -12.22 -1.00
C HIS A 46 -10.56 -11.54 -1.77
N TRP A 47 -10.18 -10.32 -1.41
CA TRP A 47 -9.01 -9.64 -1.97
C TRP A 47 -7.71 -10.30 -1.53
N VAL A 48 -7.57 -10.58 -0.22
CA VAL A 48 -6.40 -11.30 0.33
C VAL A 48 -6.21 -12.63 -0.39
N LYS A 49 -7.28 -13.43 -0.49
CA LYS A 49 -7.25 -14.73 -1.18
C LYS A 49 -6.85 -14.60 -2.63
N LYS A 50 -7.37 -13.57 -3.31
CA LYS A 50 -7.00 -13.35 -4.70
C LYS A 50 -5.55 -12.93 -4.85
N SER A 51 -5.09 -11.96 -4.09
CA SER A 51 -3.72 -11.44 -4.18
C SER A 51 -2.70 -12.53 -3.85
N LEU A 52 -2.93 -13.30 -2.78
CA LEU A 52 -2.08 -14.43 -2.40
C LEU A 52 -1.98 -15.51 -3.48
N SER A 53 -3.03 -15.70 -4.30
CA SER A 53 -2.91 -16.63 -5.43
C SER A 53 -1.78 -16.23 -6.39
N PHE A 54 -1.47 -14.93 -6.54
CA PHE A 54 -0.37 -14.44 -7.38
C PHE A 54 1.00 -14.44 -6.67
N VAL A 55 1.06 -14.74 -5.37
CA VAL A 55 2.31 -14.77 -4.62
C VAL A 55 2.89 -16.19 -4.67
N PRO A 56 4.15 -16.38 -5.14
CA PRO A 56 4.79 -17.69 -5.09
C PRO A 56 4.95 -18.22 -3.67
N GLU A 57 4.78 -19.52 -3.49
CA GLU A 57 4.97 -20.21 -2.19
C GLU A 57 6.35 -19.96 -1.56
N SER A 58 7.37 -19.67 -2.38
CA SER A 58 8.72 -19.38 -1.92
C SER A 58 8.90 -17.98 -1.30
N VAL A 59 7.90 -17.10 -1.41
CA VAL A 59 7.97 -15.74 -0.86
C VAL A 59 7.62 -15.76 0.62
N ASN A 60 8.46 -15.14 1.45
CA ASN A 60 8.22 -14.99 2.88
C ASN A 60 7.12 -13.94 3.12
N VAL A 61 5.86 -14.37 3.25
CA VAL A 61 4.72 -13.47 3.47
C VAL A 61 4.31 -13.45 4.94
N VAL A 62 4.02 -12.27 5.46
CA VAL A 62 3.38 -12.09 6.77
C VAL A 62 2.05 -11.34 6.58
N LEU A 63 0.98 -11.93 7.11
CA LEU A 63 -0.37 -11.35 7.07
C LEU A 63 -0.62 -10.48 8.29
N ILE A 64 -1.14 -9.27 8.06
CA ILE A 64 -1.52 -8.34 9.13
C ILE A 64 -3.00 -7.98 8.95
N GLY A 65 -3.83 -8.44 9.89
CA GLY A 65 -5.24 -8.06 9.99
C GLY A 65 -5.45 -6.94 11.00
N ALA A 66 -6.48 -6.11 10.80
CA ALA A 66 -6.97 -5.21 11.84
C ALA A 66 -8.50 -5.17 11.88
N GLY A 67 -9.05 -5.22 13.09
CA GLY A 67 -10.49 -5.15 13.33
C GLY A 67 -11.28 -6.31 12.73
N LEU A 68 -10.65 -7.46 12.48
CA LEU A 68 -11.32 -8.64 11.93
C LEU A 68 -12.30 -9.25 12.93
N GLY A 69 -13.40 -9.82 12.42
CA GLY A 69 -14.31 -10.64 13.21
C GLY A 69 -13.72 -12.03 13.53
N GLU A 70 -14.28 -12.75 14.51
CA GLU A 70 -13.78 -14.08 14.89
C GLU A 70 -13.84 -15.08 13.73
N GLU A 71 -14.93 -15.11 12.94
CA GLU A 71 -15.01 -16.00 11.78
C GLU A 71 -13.93 -15.70 10.72
N GLU A 72 -13.49 -14.44 10.59
CA GLU A 72 -12.42 -14.07 9.65
C GLU A 72 -11.05 -14.52 10.16
N LYS A 73 -10.79 -14.37 11.47
CA LYS A 73 -9.55 -14.82 12.11
C LYS A 73 -9.42 -16.34 12.01
N GLU A 74 -10.47 -17.07 12.36
CA GLU A 74 -10.54 -18.54 12.25
C GLU A 74 -10.28 -18.97 10.81
N TRP A 75 -10.94 -18.33 9.85
CA TRP A 75 -10.79 -18.65 8.45
C TRP A 75 -9.34 -18.49 7.94
N ILE A 76 -8.64 -17.42 8.34
CA ILE A 76 -7.22 -17.22 7.98
C ILE A 76 -6.37 -18.37 8.51
N CYS A 77 -6.51 -18.70 9.80
CA CYS A 77 -5.75 -19.77 10.45
C CYS A 77 -6.01 -21.16 9.83
N GLU A 78 -7.22 -21.40 9.30
CA GLU A 78 -7.59 -22.66 8.65
C GLU A 78 -7.12 -22.76 7.18
N ASN A 79 -6.95 -21.62 6.50
CA ASN A 79 -6.72 -21.60 5.04
C ASN A 79 -5.29 -21.22 4.65
N TYR A 80 -4.50 -20.64 5.56
CA TYR A 80 -3.13 -20.23 5.28
C TYR A 80 -2.16 -20.63 6.38
N GLU A 81 -0.96 -21.03 5.96
CA GLU A 81 0.17 -21.34 6.86
C GLU A 81 1.09 -20.13 7.07
N TYR A 82 0.77 -18.97 6.49
CA TYR A 82 1.56 -17.75 6.66
C TYR A 82 1.52 -17.26 8.11
N PRO A 83 2.64 -16.76 8.66
CA PRO A 83 2.60 -16.03 9.92
C PRO A 83 1.57 -14.91 9.87
N TYR A 84 0.74 -14.84 10.89
CA TYR A 84 -0.42 -13.96 10.92
C TYR A 84 -0.54 -13.27 12.28
N HIS A 85 -0.75 -11.96 12.24
CA HIS A 85 -1.11 -11.16 13.40
C HIS A 85 -2.40 -10.38 13.14
N ASN A 86 -3.23 -10.24 14.17
CA ASN A 86 -4.43 -9.42 14.12
C ASN A 86 -4.43 -8.38 15.23
N PHE A 87 -4.50 -7.11 14.85
CA PHE A 87 -4.86 -6.05 15.78
C PHE A 87 -6.34 -6.15 16.16
N ASN A 88 -6.62 -6.16 17.46
CA ASN A 88 -7.99 -6.26 17.96
C ASN A 88 -8.83 -5.03 17.58
N LYS A 89 -8.18 -3.88 17.38
CA LYS A 89 -8.78 -2.62 16.95
C LYS A 89 -8.62 -2.44 15.45
N TRP A 90 -9.50 -1.61 14.90
CA TRP A 90 -9.31 -1.11 13.55
C TRP A 90 -8.17 -0.10 13.55
N TYR A 91 -7.22 -0.28 12.65
CA TYR A 91 -6.17 0.67 12.35
C TYR A 91 -6.20 0.98 10.85
N SER A 92 -5.73 2.15 10.42
CA SER A 92 -5.34 2.34 9.03
C SER A 92 -3.95 1.74 8.79
N ASP A 93 -3.63 1.54 7.52
CA ASP A 93 -2.28 1.22 7.04
C ASP A 93 -1.22 2.23 7.53
N HIS A 94 -1.57 3.49 7.72
CA HIS A 94 -0.66 4.51 8.29
C HIS A 94 -0.03 4.04 9.61
N TYR A 95 -0.82 3.48 10.53
CA TYR A 95 -0.29 3.04 11.82
C TYR A 95 0.57 1.78 11.67
N VAL A 96 0.19 0.89 10.75
CA VAL A 96 0.96 -0.31 10.46
C VAL A 96 2.33 0.08 9.91
N TRP A 97 2.42 1.07 9.02
CA TRP A 97 3.69 1.60 8.53
C TRP A 97 4.61 2.09 9.65
N GLU A 98 4.10 2.87 10.61
CA GLU A 98 4.91 3.35 11.75
C GLU A 98 5.49 2.19 12.56
N VAL A 99 4.65 1.19 12.84
CA VAL A 99 5.03 -0.01 13.58
C VAL A 99 6.08 -0.82 12.82
N LEU A 100 5.91 -1.00 11.51
CA LEU A 100 6.85 -1.74 10.67
C LEU A 100 8.21 -1.04 10.58
N PHE A 101 8.23 0.30 10.48
CA PHE A 101 9.48 1.08 10.50
C PHE A 101 10.22 0.91 11.83
N LEU A 102 9.48 0.85 12.95
CA LEU A 102 10.06 0.74 14.28
C LEU A 102 10.59 -0.66 14.64
N ILE A 103 9.88 -1.71 14.23
CA ILE A 103 10.11 -3.06 14.74
C ILE A 103 11.02 -3.88 13.83
N ASN A 104 11.05 -3.60 12.53
CA ASN A 104 11.82 -4.43 11.62
C ASN A 104 13.33 -4.31 11.86
N GLU A 105 13.96 -5.47 12.05
CA GLU A 105 15.42 -5.62 12.14
C GLU A 105 16.08 -5.74 10.76
N TYR A 106 15.30 -6.11 9.74
CA TYR A 106 15.75 -6.37 8.37
C TYR A 106 14.87 -5.64 7.36
N SER A 107 15.43 -5.38 6.17
CA SER A 107 14.68 -4.86 5.03
C SER A 107 13.45 -5.71 4.74
N PHE A 108 12.35 -5.04 4.39
CA PHE A 108 11.05 -5.68 4.24
C PHE A 108 10.27 -5.08 3.06
N GLY A 109 9.37 -5.88 2.52
CA GLY A 109 8.44 -5.53 1.47
C GLY A 109 7.04 -5.25 1.97
N TRP A 110 6.30 -4.51 1.17
CA TRP A 110 4.87 -4.29 1.32
C TRP A 110 4.15 -4.66 0.03
N ILE A 111 2.99 -5.29 0.16
CA ILE A 111 2.09 -5.57 -0.95
C ILE A 111 0.64 -5.24 -0.56
N ASP A 112 -0.01 -4.40 -1.36
CA ASP A 112 -1.44 -4.14 -1.22
C ASP A 112 -2.27 -5.37 -1.63
N ILE A 113 -3.37 -5.63 -0.92
CA ILE A 113 -4.28 -6.76 -1.20
C ILE A 113 -5.01 -6.67 -2.55
N ASP A 114 -4.99 -5.51 -3.19
CA ASP A 114 -5.52 -5.27 -4.52
C ASP A 114 -4.40 -4.95 -5.53
N CYS A 115 -3.16 -5.33 -5.18
CA CYS A 115 -2.03 -5.42 -6.09
C CYS A 115 -1.79 -6.89 -6.49
N PHE A 116 -1.73 -7.13 -7.79
CA PHE A 116 -1.51 -8.44 -8.41
C PHE A 116 -0.20 -8.43 -9.19
N ILE A 117 0.75 -9.28 -8.78
CA ILE A 117 2.05 -9.42 -9.43
C ILE A 117 1.98 -10.64 -10.36
N PHE A 118 1.81 -10.41 -11.66
CA PHE A 118 1.66 -11.48 -12.65
C PHE A 118 2.96 -12.21 -12.93
N ASN A 119 4.09 -11.49 -12.88
CA ASN A 119 5.41 -12.09 -13.02
C ASN A 119 6.06 -12.33 -11.65
N PRO A 120 6.19 -13.59 -11.22
CA PRO A 120 6.68 -13.94 -9.89
C PRO A 120 8.16 -13.55 -9.66
N ASP A 121 8.95 -13.34 -10.72
CA ASP A 121 10.35 -12.93 -10.59
C ASP A 121 10.51 -11.57 -9.93
N TYR A 122 9.48 -10.72 -9.93
CA TYR A 122 9.56 -9.40 -9.28
C TYR A 122 9.72 -9.49 -7.76
N PHE A 123 9.19 -10.52 -7.11
CA PHE A 123 9.41 -10.73 -5.67
C PHE A 123 10.91 -10.92 -5.36
N LYS A 124 11.64 -11.63 -6.22
CA LYS A 124 13.09 -11.80 -6.08
C LYS A 124 13.87 -10.55 -6.49
N LYS A 125 13.44 -9.85 -7.54
CA LYS A 125 14.15 -8.64 -8.02
C LYS A 125 14.05 -7.49 -7.02
N ILE A 126 12.88 -7.29 -6.41
CA ILE A 126 12.65 -6.16 -5.52
C ILE A 126 13.41 -6.30 -4.18
N THR A 127 13.72 -7.52 -3.75
CA THR A 127 14.54 -7.77 -2.54
C THR A 127 16.04 -7.54 -2.77
N GLN A 128 16.50 -7.42 -4.03
CA GLN A 128 17.89 -7.12 -4.37
C GLN A 128 18.19 -5.62 -4.18
N ILE A 129 18.23 -5.19 -2.93
CA ILE A 129 18.47 -3.79 -2.53
C ILE A 129 19.92 -3.60 -2.07
N ASP A 130 20.59 -2.59 -2.62
CA ASP A 130 21.96 -2.25 -2.24
C ASP A 130 21.99 -1.17 -1.14
N LYS A 131 23.20 -0.83 -0.66
CA LYS A 131 23.39 0.13 0.44
C LYS A 131 23.09 1.59 0.09
N GLN A 132 23.00 1.92 -1.20
CA GLN A 132 22.69 3.28 -1.66
C GLN A 132 21.20 3.45 -2.00
N THR A 133 20.47 2.33 -2.11
CA THR A 133 19.06 2.31 -2.43
C THR A 133 18.22 2.25 -1.15
N GLY A 134 17.38 3.26 -0.92
CA GLY A 134 16.44 3.28 0.20
C GLY A 134 15.18 2.47 -0.07
N ILE A 135 14.72 2.47 -1.32
CA ILE A 135 13.51 1.77 -1.74
C ILE A 135 13.73 1.13 -3.12
N ASN A 136 13.44 -0.16 -3.23
CA ASN A 136 13.15 -0.78 -4.51
C ASN A 136 11.63 -0.79 -4.71
N THR A 137 11.15 -0.38 -5.88
CA THR A 137 9.71 -0.35 -6.17
C THR A 137 9.40 -0.84 -7.57
N LEU A 138 8.20 -1.36 -7.77
CA LEU A 138 7.68 -1.67 -9.11
C LEU A 138 6.81 -0.54 -9.69
N PHE A 139 6.18 0.25 -8.82
CA PHE A 139 5.26 1.32 -9.20
C PHE A 139 5.84 2.64 -8.75
N SER A 140 6.11 3.52 -9.71
CA SER A 140 6.52 4.89 -9.42
C SER A 140 5.99 5.86 -10.46
N TYR A 141 5.92 7.12 -10.06
CA TYR A 141 5.74 8.21 -10.99
C TYR A 141 6.95 9.14 -10.94
N LYS A 142 7.24 9.78 -12.08
CA LYS A 142 8.27 10.81 -12.14
C LYS A 142 7.60 12.15 -11.88
N ASP A 143 8.03 12.84 -10.85
CA ASP A 143 7.57 14.21 -10.63
C ASP A 143 8.09 15.12 -11.74
N VAL A 144 7.19 15.91 -12.31
CA VAL A 144 7.46 16.75 -13.48
C VAL A 144 8.34 17.97 -13.18
N GLU A 145 8.48 18.37 -11.91
CA GLU A 145 9.22 19.55 -11.49
C GLU A 145 10.62 19.21 -10.97
N PHE A 146 10.76 18.25 -10.06
CA PHE A 146 12.08 17.88 -9.52
C PHE A 146 12.75 16.72 -10.28
N GLY A 147 12.00 15.98 -11.11
CA GLY A 147 12.56 14.99 -12.02
C GLY A 147 13.06 13.69 -11.38
N ASN A 148 12.83 13.45 -10.09
CA ASN A 148 13.09 12.15 -9.45
C ASN A 148 11.82 11.30 -9.40
N HIS A 149 12.00 10.00 -9.17
CA HIS A 149 10.91 9.04 -9.00
C HIS A 149 10.36 9.08 -7.57
N ILE A 150 9.04 9.01 -7.45
CA ILE A 150 8.32 8.72 -6.20
C ILE A 150 7.68 7.37 -6.35
N SER A 151 8.01 6.47 -5.44
CA SER A 151 7.38 5.16 -5.29
C SER A 151 5.93 5.32 -4.85
N ASP A 152 5.04 4.61 -5.52
CA ASP A 152 3.74 4.26 -4.96
C ASP A 152 3.91 3.17 -3.90
N THR A 153 2.99 3.07 -2.93
CA THR A 153 3.06 2.11 -1.82
C THR A 153 2.47 0.73 -2.14
N PHE A 154 2.20 0.42 -3.41
CA PHE A 154 1.44 -0.79 -3.78
C PHE A 154 2.27 -2.07 -3.71
N PHE A 155 3.53 -1.97 -4.15
CA PHE A 155 4.50 -3.06 -4.14
C PHE A 155 5.93 -2.50 -4.12
N LEU A 156 6.52 -2.47 -2.92
CA LEU A 156 7.84 -1.88 -2.68
C LEU A 156 8.62 -2.68 -1.63
N PHE A 157 9.92 -2.43 -1.55
CA PHE A 157 10.84 -3.03 -0.58
C PHE A 157 11.73 -1.94 0.05
N ILE A 158 11.63 -1.79 1.37
CA ILE A 158 12.29 -0.76 2.19
C ILE A 158 13.62 -1.27 2.72
N ASN A 159 14.66 -0.45 2.59
CA ASN A 159 15.96 -0.72 3.18
C ASN A 159 16.02 -0.22 4.64
N ILE A 160 15.98 -1.15 5.60
CA ILE A 160 16.01 -0.81 7.03
C ILE A 160 17.37 -0.24 7.46
N ASP A 161 18.48 -0.66 6.85
CA ASP A 161 19.80 -0.10 7.19
C ASP A 161 19.88 1.39 6.79
N VAL A 162 19.33 1.74 5.63
CA VAL A 162 19.23 3.13 5.18
C VAL A 162 18.29 3.93 6.08
N LEU A 163 17.12 3.38 6.43
CA LEU A 163 16.20 4.03 7.37
C LEU A 163 16.88 4.35 8.71
N HIS A 164 17.60 3.39 9.29
CA HIS A 164 18.33 3.61 10.53
C HIS A 164 19.41 4.70 10.38
N THR A 165 20.12 4.72 9.25
CA THR A 165 21.13 5.76 8.95
C THR A 165 20.50 7.15 8.80
N ILE A 166 19.28 7.23 8.26
CA ILE A 166 18.52 8.48 8.22
C ILE A 166 18.13 8.92 9.62
N TRP A 167 17.65 8.01 10.47
CA TRP A 167 17.21 8.32 11.83
C TRP A 167 18.33 8.81 12.77
N GLU A 168 19.60 8.56 12.42
CA GLU A 168 20.74 9.19 13.10
C GLU A 168 20.84 10.70 12.81
N GLN A 169 20.19 11.18 11.74
CA GLN A 169 20.20 12.58 11.30
C GLN A 169 18.84 13.27 11.50
N ILE A 170 17.75 12.57 11.16
CA ILE A 170 16.39 13.09 11.25
C ILE A 170 15.38 11.96 11.50
N GLN A 171 14.46 12.17 12.42
CA GLN A 171 13.40 11.20 12.71
C GLN A 171 12.20 11.42 11.78
N VAL A 172 12.19 10.68 10.68
CA VAL A 172 11.11 10.74 9.70
C VAL A 172 10.08 9.63 9.91
N SER A 173 8.78 10.00 9.92
CA SER A 173 7.66 9.04 9.97
C SER A 173 7.21 8.65 8.55
N PRO A 174 6.80 7.38 8.32
CA PRO A 174 6.25 6.95 7.04
C PRO A 174 4.79 7.35 6.82
N VAL A 175 4.14 8.04 7.76
CA VAL A 175 2.70 8.36 7.64
C VAL A 175 2.44 9.52 6.69
N ALA A 176 1.22 9.52 6.14
CA ALA A 176 0.72 10.69 5.45
C ALA A 176 0.77 11.92 6.37
N SER A 177 1.29 13.02 5.83
CA SER A 177 1.63 14.22 6.58
C SER A 177 1.14 15.48 5.88
N LYS A 178 0.87 16.55 6.63
CA LYS A 178 0.50 17.86 6.10
C LYS A 178 1.44 18.96 6.62
N PRO A 179 1.62 20.05 5.87
CA PRO A 179 2.18 21.28 6.43
C PRO A 179 1.38 21.74 7.65
N ASP A 180 2.01 22.46 8.59
CA ASP A 180 1.32 23.04 9.75
C ASP A 180 0.41 24.19 9.30
N GLN A 181 -0.81 23.84 8.93
CA GLN A 181 -1.86 24.75 8.51
C GLN A 181 -3.10 24.53 9.40
N PRO A 182 -3.92 25.59 9.63
CA PRO A 182 -5.14 25.49 10.42
C PRO A 182 -5.99 24.31 9.95
N ASP A 183 -6.37 23.45 10.89
CA ASP A 183 -7.13 22.24 10.56
C ASP A 183 -8.49 22.62 9.97
N ASP A 184 -8.70 22.29 8.69
CA ASP A 184 -9.98 22.52 8.00
C ASP A 184 -11.02 21.42 8.33
N GLY A 185 -10.69 20.54 9.28
CA GLY A 185 -11.52 19.44 9.75
C GLY A 185 -11.54 18.22 8.84
N SER A 186 -10.81 18.23 7.71
CA SER A 186 -10.84 17.14 6.73
C SER A 186 -9.69 16.13 6.85
N LEU A 187 -8.71 16.38 7.74
CA LEU A 187 -7.41 15.68 7.73
C LEU A 187 -6.90 15.25 9.13
N GLY A 188 -7.81 14.94 10.08
CA GLY A 188 -7.45 14.63 11.47
C GLY A 188 -6.52 13.43 11.71
N LEU A 189 -6.23 12.62 10.68
CA LEU A 189 -5.30 11.49 10.73
C LEU A 189 -3.91 11.81 10.14
N LEU A 190 -3.68 13.01 9.62
CA LEU A 190 -2.38 13.38 9.07
C LEU A 190 -1.44 13.89 10.15
N LYS A 191 -0.16 13.49 10.09
CA LYS A 191 0.88 14.06 10.94
C LYS A 191 1.23 15.46 10.46
N VAL A 192 1.53 16.38 11.36
CA VAL A 192 2.09 17.69 10.98
C VAL A 192 3.58 17.51 10.75
N ILE A 193 4.05 17.96 9.58
CA ILE A 193 5.47 17.96 9.23
C ILE A 193 6.22 18.86 10.22
N GLN A 194 7.28 18.33 10.80
CA GLN A 194 8.15 19.07 11.72
C GLN A 194 9.07 20.03 10.96
N GLU A 195 9.58 21.06 11.65
CA GLU A 195 10.44 22.09 11.05
C GLU A 195 11.67 21.47 10.37
N ASP A 196 12.34 20.51 11.03
CA ASP A 196 13.52 19.82 10.52
C ASP A 196 13.19 18.92 9.31
N GLU A 197 12.05 18.21 9.33
CA GLU A 197 11.53 17.45 8.20
C GLU A 197 11.33 18.40 6.99
N ASN A 198 10.70 19.56 7.21
CA ASN A 198 10.47 20.56 6.17
C ASN A 198 11.79 21.13 5.61
N GLU A 199 12.77 21.47 6.46
CA GLU A 199 14.08 21.96 6.01
C GLU A 199 14.83 20.95 5.14
N ILE A 200 14.75 19.65 5.46
CA ILE A 200 15.38 18.63 4.64
C ILE A 200 14.66 18.46 3.30
N ILE A 201 13.33 18.43 3.29
CA ILE A 201 12.55 18.29 2.05
C ILE A 201 12.78 19.50 1.13
N LYS A 202 12.95 20.71 1.67
CA LYS A 202 13.25 21.92 0.89
C LYS A 202 14.58 21.87 0.13
N LYS A 203 15.47 20.91 0.44
CA LYS A 203 16.69 20.68 -0.35
C LYS A 203 16.38 20.10 -1.74
N VAL A 204 15.21 19.46 -1.91
CA VAL A 204 14.81 18.79 -3.15
C VAL A 204 13.48 19.30 -3.72
N MET A 205 12.66 19.97 -2.90
CA MET A 205 11.38 20.56 -3.31
C MET A 205 11.38 22.08 -3.22
N SER A 206 10.73 22.73 -4.18
CA SER A 206 10.35 24.14 -4.09
C SER A 206 9.46 24.40 -2.86
N SER A 207 9.48 25.64 -2.35
CA SER A 207 8.60 26.06 -1.24
C SER A 207 7.37 26.86 -1.72
N ASP A 208 6.32 26.85 -0.91
CA ASP A 208 5.17 27.75 -1.06
C ASP A 208 5.44 29.14 -0.46
N GLU A 209 4.44 30.02 -0.52
CA GLU A 209 4.51 31.38 0.03
C GLU A 209 4.64 31.43 1.56
N ASN A 210 4.34 30.34 2.25
CA ASN A 210 4.44 30.20 3.70
C ASN A 210 5.76 29.52 4.13
N GLY A 211 6.65 29.18 3.18
CA GLY A 211 7.94 28.56 3.45
C GLY A 211 7.90 27.04 3.67
N TYR A 212 6.77 26.39 3.35
CA TYR A 212 6.66 24.94 3.38
C TYR A 212 7.07 24.33 2.05
N ALA A 213 7.76 23.20 2.09
CA ALA A 213 7.99 22.41 0.90
C ALA A 213 6.65 22.05 0.22
N LEU A 214 6.64 22.10 -1.10
CA LEU A 214 5.51 21.67 -1.91
C LEU A 214 5.48 20.14 -2.00
N THR A 215 4.27 19.57 -2.05
CA THR A 215 4.07 18.13 -2.29
C THR A 215 4.42 17.77 -3.74
N PRO A 216 4.89 16.55 -4.04
CA PRO A 216 5.07 16.10 -5.41
C PRO A 216 3.79 16.25 -6.26
N LYS A 217 3.96 16.64 -7.52
CA LYS A 217 2.90 16.64 -8.53
C LYS A 217 2.65 15.20 -8.98
N TRP A 218 1.42 14.75 -8.79
CA TRP A 218 1.03 13.42 -9.22
C TRP A 218 0.78 13.39 -10.72
N ASN A 219 1.65 12.71 -11.47
CA ASN A 219 1.52 12.51 -12.91
C ASN A 219 1.35 13.85 -13.68
N ASN A 220 0.92 13.80 -14.95
CA ASN A 220 0.61 14.98 -15.76
C ASN A 220 -0.55 15.84 -15.21
N THR A 221 -1.11 15.51 -14.04
CA THR A 221 -2.04 16.41 -13.38
C THR A 221 -1.22 17.54 -12.79
N MET A 222 -1.41 18.76 -13.29
CA MET A 222 -0.77 19.97 -12.77
C MET A 222 -1.19 20.30 -11.33
N THR A 223 -1.86 19.38 -10.63
CA THR A 223 -2.48 19.56 -9.32
C THR A 223 -1.62 18.89 -8.27
N ARG A 224 -1.22 19.66 -7.25
CA ARG A 224 -0.57 19.15 -6.06
C ARG A 224 -1.61 18.65 -5.07
N LEU A 225 -1.28 17.59 -4.35
CA LEU A 225 -2.05 17.21 -3.17
C LEU A 225 -1.83 18.25 -2.07
N LYS A 226 -2.84 18.48 -1.23
CA LYS A 226 -2.71 19.36 -0.06
C LYS A 226 -1.88 18.72 1.07
N PHE A 227 -1.55 17.45 0.92
CA PHE A 227 -0.81 16.66 1.89
C PHE A 227 0.17 15.72 1.18
N TYR A 228 1.15 15.26 1.92
CA TYR A 228 2.07 14.21 1.55
C TYR A 228 1.42 12.87 1.87
N ASP A 229 1.23 12.02 0.87
CA ASP A 229 0.73 10.67 1.06
C ASP A 229 1.74 9.81 1.86
N SER A 230 1.32 8.60 2.23
CA SER A 230 2.14 7.64 2.97
C SER A 230 3.50 7.46 2.31
N THR A 231 4.54 7.47 3.14
CA THR A 231 5.97 7.36 2.84
C THR A 231 6.57 8.51 2.02
N ILE A 232 5.80 9.46 1.49
CA ILE A 232 6.37 10.51 0.62
C ILE A 232 7.40 11.36 1.37
N VAL A 233 7.15 11.73 2.63
CA VAL A 233 8.12 12.51 3.43
C VAL A 233 9.42 11.72 3.65
N TYR A 234 9.33 10.41 3.90
CA TYR A 234 10.50 9.52 3.96
C TYR A 234 11.24 9.44 2.61
N GLN A 235 10.52 9.33 1.50
CA GLN A 235 11.07 9.29 0.14
C GLN A 235 11.81 10.57 -0.24
N LEU A 236 11.24 11.74 0.08
CA LEU A 236 11.89 13.02 -0.18
C LEU A 236 13.13 13.20 0.71
N THR A 237 13.08 12.70 1.95
CA THR A 237 14.23 12.67 2.87
C THR A 237 15.35 11.78 2.31
N LEU A 238 15.03 10.60 1.78
CA LEU A 238 15.99 9.72 1.09
C LEU A 238 16.72 10.47 -0.02
N ILE A 239 15.97 11.09 -0.93
CA ILE A 239 16.51 11.83 -2.08
C ILE A 239 17.37 13.00 -1.59
N ALA A 240 16.90 13.77 -0.61
CA ALA A 240 17.64 14.92 -0.05
C ALA A 240 18.96 14.53 0.62
N LEU A 241 19.06 13.28 1.09
CA LEU A 241 20.27 12.71 1.68
C LEU A 241 21.10 11.88 0.68
N GLY A 242 20.72 11.88 -0.60
CA GLY A 242 21.46 11.25 -1.69
C GLY A 242 21.19 9.77 -1.89
N TYR A 243 20.20 9.18 -1.22
CA TYR A 243 19.79 7.79 -1.44
C TYR A 243 18.88 7.67 -2.66
N GLU A 244 18.92 6.50 -3.29
CA GLU A 244 18.15 6.21 -4.49
C GLU A 244 16.79 5.56 -4.16
N ILE A 245 15.78 5.92 -4.96
CA ILE A 245 14.55 5.15 -5.12
C ILE A 245 14.65 4.47 -6.47
N LYS A 246 14.84 3.16 -6.45
CA LYS A 246 15.09 2.37 -7.65
C LYS A 246 13.79 1.74 -8.11
N ASN A 247 13.31 2.19 -9.27
CA ASN A 247 12.28 1.47 -9.97
C ASN A 247 12.90 0.23 -10.61
N ILE A 248 12.51 -0.96 -10.16
CA ILE A 248 13.03 -2.24 -10.67
C ILE A 248 12.55 -2.53 -12.09
N ASN A 249 11.67 -1.70 -12.61
CA ASN A 249 11.26 -1.71 -13.99
C ASN A 249 11.17 -0.29 -14.57
N GLU A 250 11.01 -0.17 -15.89
CA GLU A 250 10.80 1.11 -16.56
C GLU A 250 9.32 1.58 -16.51
N PHE A 251 8.54 1.11 -15.51
CA PHE A 251 7.14 1.53 -15.36
C PHE A 251 7.07 2.92 -14.74
N CYS A 252 6.97 3.95 -15.58
CA CYS A 252 6.77 5.32 -15.14
C CYS A 252 5.31 5.73 -15.36
N ASN A 253 4.63 6.13 -14.28
CA ASN A 253 3.33 6.81 -14.27
C ASN A 253 2.09 5.93 -14.50
N GLU A 254 2.20 4.61 -14.40
CA GLU A 254 1.07 3.69 -14.60
C GLU A 254 0.90 2.78 -13.38
N LYS A 255 -0.31 2.74 -12.81
CA LYS A 255 -0.68 1.79 -11.73
C LYS A 255 -0.76 0.35 -12.22
N GLN A 256 -0.48 0.12 -13.50
CA GLN A 256 -0.74 -1.12 -14.22
C GLN A 256 0.34 -1.31 -15.27
N SER A 257 0.60 -2.57 -15.59
CA SER A 257 1.53 -2.98 -16.64
C SER A 257 1.21 -4.37 -17.12
N LYS A 258 1.96 -4.84 -18.13
CA LYS A 258 1.91 -6.24 -18.58
C LYS A 258 2.07 -7.26 -17.46
N GLN A 259 2.84 -6.92 -16.43
CA GLN A 259 3.37 -7.88 -15.45
C GLN A 259 2.87 -7.66 -14.04
N ALA A 260 2.15 -6.57 -13.79
CA ALA A 260 1.55 -6.29 -12.50
C ALA A 260 0.41 -5.28 -12.64
N MET A 261 -0.59 -5.40 -11.77
CA MET A 261 -1.76 -4.53 -11.77
C MET A 261 -2.11 -4.15 -10.34
N HIS A 262 -2.21 -2.85 -10.06
CA HIS A 262 -2.86 -2.35 -8.87
C HIS A 262 -4.24 -1.81 -9.22
N ILE A 263 -5.28 -2.31 -8.53
CA ILE A 263 -6.66 -1.85 -8.72
C ILE A 263 -6.85 -0.51 -8.00
N GLY A 264 -6.45 -0.42 -6.74
CA GLY A 264 -6.67 0.72 -5.87
C GLY A 264 -8.11 0.86 -5.40
N ALA A 265 -8.24 1.50 -4.24
CA ALA A 265 -9.51 1.81 -3.58
C ALA A 265 -10.38 0.59 -3.24
N SER A 266 -9.81 -0.62 -3.14
CA SER A 266 -10.55 -1.84 -2.77
C SER A 266 -11.39 -1.69 -1.50
N SER A 267 -10.92 -0.93 -0.51
CA SER A 267 -11.59 -0.69 0.77
C SER A 267 -12.55 0.50 0.78
N TYR A 268 -12.42 1.46 -0.15
CA TYR A 268 -13.16 2.74 -0.10
C TYR A 268 -13.78 3.19 -1.44
N TYR A 269 -13.80 2.38 -2.50
CA TYR A 269 -14.31 2.82 -3.80
C TYR A 269 -15.77 3.32 -3.76
N ARG A 270 -16.57 2.88 -2.77
CA ARG A 270 -17.97 3.31 -2.60
C ARG A 270 -18.16 4.79 -2.28
N ILE A 271 -17.12 5.46 -1.79
CA ILE A 271 -17.16 6.90 -1.47
C ILE A 271 -16.49 7.77 -2.55
N ILE A 272 -16.05 7.18 -3.66
CA ILE A 272 -15.47 7.91 -4.79
C ILE A 272 -16.55 8.79 -5.43
N ASP A 273 -16.21 10.06 -5.71
CA ASP A 273 -17.08 11.01 -6.42
C ASP A 273 -17.22 10.61 -7.90
N THR A 274 -18.29 9.88 -8.21
CA THR A 274 -18.59 9.40 -9.57
C THR A 274 -19.05 10.50 -10.53
N ASN A 275 -19.18 11.77 -10.09
CA ASN A 275 -19.50 12.87 -11.00
C ASN A 275 -18.31 13.27 -11.87
N LYS A 276 -17.09 12.89 -11.49
CA LYS A 276 -15.87 13.13 -12.28
C LYS A 276 -15.59 11.92 -13.18
N PRO A 277 -15.42 12.08 -14.51
CA PRO A 277 -15.26 10.95 -15.43
C PRO A 277 -14.10 10.00 -15.09
N ALA A 278 -12.94 10.52 -14.66
CA ALA A 278 -11.80 9.71 -14.25
C ALA A 278 -12.13 8.83 -13.02
N PHE A 279 -12.86 9.40 -12.05
CA PHE A 279 -13.29 8.71 -10.84
C PHE A 279 -14.41 7.70 -11.11
N LEU A 280 -15.30 7.98 -12.06
CA LEU A 280 -16.28 7.00 -12.53
C LEU A 280 -15.61 5.79 -13.19
N LYS A 281 -14.55 6.00 -14.00
CA LYS A 281 -13.77 4.89 -14.59
C LYS A 281 -13.15 4.02 -13.49
N GLN A 282 -12.51 4.64 -12.50
CA GLN A 282 -11.94 3.94 -11.34
C GLN A 282 -13.01 3.18 -10.54
N TYR A 283 -14.14 3.82 -10.22
CA TYR A 283 -15.26 3.20 -9.52
C TYR A 283 -15.75 1.95 -10.26
N ARG A 284 -16.00 2.06 -11.58
CA ARG A 284 -16.45 0.93 -12.40
C ARG A 284 -15.44 -0.22 -12.39
N MET A 285 -14.16 0.09 -12.60
CA MET A 285 -13.09 -0.92 -12.57
C MET A 285 -13.06 -1.65 -11.23
N THR A 286 -12.93 -0.93 -10.11
CA THR A 286 -12.86 -1.54 -8.78
C THR A 286 -14.15 -2.29 -8.45
N ALA A 287 -15.33 -1.74 -8.73
CA ALA A 287 -16.61 -2.38 -8.43
C ALA A 287 -16.79 -3.70 -9.18
N ILE A 288 -16.47 -3.74 -10.48
CA ILE A 288 -16.59 -4.95 -11.30
C ILE A 288 -15.59 -6.01 -10.83
N ILE A 289 -14.31 -5.67 -10.68
CA ILE A 289 -13.28 -6.63 -10.26
C ILE A 289 -13.58 -7.15 -8.85
N ASN A 290 -13.99 -6.28 -7.92
CA ASN A 290 -14.37 -6.66 -6.55
C ASN A 290 -15.43 -7.75 -6.53
N GLY A 291 -16.49 -7.63 -7.35
CA GLY A 291 -17.56 -8.62 -7.33
C GLY A 291 -17.30 -9.86 -8.18
N LEU A 292 -16.41 -9.82 -9.17
CA LEU A 292 -15.93 -11.04 -9.83
C LEU A 292 -15.11 -11.87 -8.84
N ILE A 293 -14.12 -11.24 -8.17
CA ILE A 293 -13.31 -11.89 -7.14
C ILE A 293 -14.19 -12.40 -5.99
N HIS A 294 -15.16 -11.59 -5.54
CA HIS A 294 -16.09 -12.04 -4.49
C HIS A 294 -16.90 -13.27 -4.92
N GLN A 295 -17.40 -13.31 -6.17
CA GLN A 295 -18.14 -14.46 -6.69
C GLN A 295 -17.30 -15.73 -6.77
N GLN A 296 -16.01 -15.63 -7.14
CA GLN A 296 -15.09 -16.77 -7.15
C GLN A 296 -14.99 -17.43 -5.76
N PHE A 297 -14.98 -16.62 -4.69
CA PHE A 297 -14.64 -17.12 -3.35
C PHE A 297 -15.78 -17.17 -2.34
N VAL A 298 -16.95 -16.57 -2.62
CA VAL A 298 -18.06 -16.40 -1.64
C VAL A 298 -18.49 -17.69 -0.94
N ASN A 299 -18.37 -18.83 -1.59
CA ASN A 299 -18.73 -20.12 -1.01
C ASN A 299 -17.67 -20.70 -0.08
N SER A 300 -16.41 -20.28 -0.23
CA SER A 300 -15.29 -20.67 0.62
C SER A 300 -15.03 -19.72 1.78
N LEU A 301 -15.66 -18.54 1.81
CA LEU A 301 -15.45 -17.49 2.81
C LEU A 301 -16.44 -17.58 3.99
N PRO A 302 -16.18 -16.87 5.12
CA PRO A 302 -17.09 -16.78 6.25
C PRO A 302 -18.53 -16.40 5.86
N LYS A 303 -19.51 -16.78 6.69
CA LYS A 303 -20.94 -16.63 6.32
C LYS A 303 -21.33 -15.18 6.06
N GLU A 304 -20.71 -14.25 6.77
CA GLU A 304 -20.93 -12.81 6.57
C GLU A 304 -20.62 -12.34 5.14
N TYR A 305 -19.73 -13.01 4.40
CA TYR A 305 -19.41 -12.66 3.01
C TYR A 305 -20.57 -12.95 2.06
N LYS A 306 -21.45 -13.91 2.38
CA LYS A 306 -22.70 -14.12 1.61
C LYS A 306 -23.65 -12.94 1.75
N LEU A 307 -23.72 -12.33 2.93
CA LEU A 307 -24.50 -11.12 3.17
C LEU A 307 -23.90 -9.91 2.45
N ARG A 308 -22.57 -9.74 2.55
CA ARG A 308 -21.82 -8.70 1.81
C ARG A 308 -22.00 -8.82 0.29
N GLY A 309 -22.18 -10.03 -0.23
CA GLY A 309 -22.47 -10.28 -1.64
C GLY A 309 -23.67 -9.51 -2.19
N ARG A 310 -24.67 -9.19 -1.34
CA ARG A 310 -25.80 -8.33 -1.75
C ARG A 310 -25.37 -6.89 -2.02
N LEU A 311 -24.51 -6.33 -1.15
CA LEU A 311 -23.97 -4.97 -1.33
C LEU A 311 -23.09 -4.91 -2.57
N ILE A 312 -22.19 -5.89 -2.74
CA ILE A 312 -21.32 -6.00 -3.91
C ILE A 312 -22.13 -6.15 -5.20
N ARG A 313 -23.21 -6.93 -5.18
CA ARG A 313 -24.14 -7.04 -6.32
C ARG A 313 -24.83 -5.71 -6.63
N ASN A 314 -25.19 -4.93 -5.61
CA ASN A 314 -25.75 -3.59 -5.82
C ASN A 314 -24.71 -2.65 -6.45
N ASP A 315 -23.45 -2.72 -6.02
CA ASP A 315 -22.36 -1.96 -6.65
C ASP A 315 -22.16 -2.36 -8.11
N PHE A 316 -22.28 -3.65 -8.42
CA PHE A 316 -22.33 -4.18 -9.78
C PHE A 316 -23.41 -3.54 -10.65
N ILE A 317 -24.62 -3.35 -10.10
CA ILE A 317 -25.74 -2.70 -10.80
C ILE A 317 -25.48 -1.20 -10.96
N LYS A 318 -24.95 -0.53 -9.93
CA LYS A 318 -24.63 0.90 -9.94
C LYS A 318 -23.59 1.30 -10.98
N THR A 319 -22.79 0.35 -11.49
CA THR A 319 -21.91 0.62 -12.62
C THR A 319 -22.66 1.10 -13.88
N GLY A 320 -23.94 0.72 -14.00
CA GLY A 320 -24.77 1.00 -15.16
C GLY A 320 -24.45 0.12 -16.38
N LEU A 321 -23.69 -0.96 -16.18
CA LEU A 321 -23.26 -1.89 -17.22
C LEU A 321 -23.93 -3.25 -17.04
N ASN A 322 -24.42 -3.84 -18.12
CA ASN A 322 -24.87 -5.22 -18.16
C ASN A 322 -23.68 -6.21 -18.14
N GLU A 323 -23.94 -7.52 -18.14
CA GLU A 323 -22.87 -8.52 -18.06
C GLU A 323 -21.86 -8.45 -19.21
N GLU A 324 -22.34 -8.36 -20.45
CA GLU A 324 -21.49 -8.29 -21.63
C GLU A 324 -20.71 -6.98 -21.69
N GLU A 325 -21.35 -5.85 -21.34
CA GLU A 325 -20.68 -4.55 -21.24
C GLU A 325 -19.58 -4.52 -20.16
N ARG A 326 -19.75 -5.25 -19.05
CA ARG A 326 -18.72 -5.38 -18.02
C ARG A 326 -17.52 -6.18 -18.51
N LYS A 327 -17.77 -7.32 -19.19
CA LYS A 327 -16.70 -8.12 -19.81
C LYS A 327 -15.95 -7.27 -20.83
N GLU A 328 -16.67 -6.58 -21.72
CA GLU A 328 -16.08 -5.71 -22.72
C GLU A 328 -15.26 -4.58 -22.08
N PHE A 329 -15.80 -3.92 -21.04
CA PHE A 329 -15.08 -2.88 -20.29
C PHE A 329 -13.75 -3.41 -19.73
N LEU A 330 -13.77 -4.60 -19.13
CA LEU A 330 -12.59 -5.25 -18.56
C LEU A 330 -11.56 -5.65 -19.62
N TYR A 331 -12.00 -6.19 -20.76
CA TYR A 331 -11.10 -6.55 -21.85
C TYR A 331 -10.49 -5.34 -22.57
N ARG A 332 -11.28 -4.27 -22.77
CA ARG A 332 -10.72 -3.00 -23.27
C ARG A 332 -9.68 -2.44 -22.31
N MET A 333 -9.95 -2.49 -21.01
CA MET A 333 -8.98 -2.09 -19.99
C MET A 333 -7.71 -2.95 -20.02
N ARG A 334 -7.85 -4.28 -20.13
CA ARG A 334 -6.70 -5.18 -20.32
C ARG A 334 -5.86 -4.76 -21.53
N ASP A 335 -6.50 -4.48 -22.66
CA ASP A 335 -5.83 -4.12 -23.90
C ASP A 335 -5.14 -2.75 -23.81
N ASP A 336 -5.82 -1.75 -23.24
CA ASP A 336 -5.27 -0.42 -22.97
C ASP A 336 -4.00 -0.49 -22.11
N LEU A 337 -3.96 -1.43 -21.16
CA LEU A 337 -2.87 -1.65 -20.22
C LEU A 337 -1.87 -2.72 -20.67
N ASN A 338 -2.13 -3.33 -21.82
CA ASN A 338 -1.31 -4.39 -22.41
C ASN A 338 -1.07 -5.58 -21.46
N ILE A 339 -2.04 -5.86 -20.57
CA ILE A 339 -1.95 -6.97 -19.62
C ILE A 339 -2.01 -8.30 -20.38
N GLU A 340 -1.13 -9.25 -20.02
CA GLU A 340 -1.12 -10.57 -20.65
C GLU A 340 -2.46 -11.27 -20.47
N HIS A 341 -2.99 -11.85 -21.55
CA HIS A 341 -4.30 -12.49 -21.56
C HIS A 341 -4.44 -13.53 -20.43
N GLN A 342 -3.49 -14.44 -20.30
CA GLN A 342 -3.52 -15.50 -19.27
C GLN A 342 -3.52 -14.93 -17.85
N ALA A 343 -2.69 -13.90 -17.59
CA ALA A 343 -2.66 -13.25 -16.29
C ALA A 343 -3.99 -12.56 -15.96
N PHE A 344 -4.61 -11.94 -16.97
CA PHE A 344 -5.92 -11.30 -16.82
C PHE A 344 -7.05 -12.31 -16.60
N GLU A 345 -7.07 -13.39 -17.37
CA GLU A 345 -8.04 -14.48 -17.21
C GLU A 345 -7.95 -15.08 -15.81
N ARG A 346 -6.73 -15.35 -15.34
CA ARG A 346 -6.48 -15.77 -13.97
C ARG A 346 -7.05 -14.78 -12.96
N LEU A 347 -6.96 -13.47 -13.19
CA LEU A 347 -7.54 -12.46 -12.29
C LEU A 347 -9.08 -12.51 -12.26
N ILE A 348 -9.74 -12.68 -13.39
CA ILE A 348 -11.20 -12.52 -13.48
C ILE A 348 -12.01 -13.82 -13.42
N ASN A 349 -11.40 -14.98 -13.68
CA ASN A 349 -12.11 -16.25 -13.86
C ASN A 349 -11.63 -17.40 -12.95
N GLU A 350 -10.35 -17.44 -12.57
CA GLU A 350 -9.77 -18.45 -11.68
C GLU A 350 -9.77 -18.00 -10.23
#